data_AF-A0A960TZB2-F1
#
_entry.id   AF-A0A960TZB2-F1
#
_cell.length_a   1.000
_cell.length_b   1.000
_cell.length_c   1.000
_cell.angle_alpha   90.00
_cell.angle_beta   90.00
_cell.angle_gamma   90.00
#
_symmetry.space_group_name_H-M   'P 1'
#
loop_
_entity.id
_entity.type
_entity.pdbx_description
1 polymer ?
#
loop_
_entity_poly.entity_id
_entity_poly.type
_entity_poly.pdbx_seq_one_letter_code
_entity_poly.pdbx_strand_id
1 'polypeptide(L)' 'MALHPRFFVRVGFAVLIFSLVSWALPGCVVVQPYDRAALADPIMQFDAFGVDSAYHDKMYATREAARGGSGGASGGCACK' A
#
# COMPACT_ATOMS: atom_id res chain seq x y z
N MET A 1 -33.00 -48.26 5.52
CA MET A 1 -31.83 -47.35 5.58
C MET A 1 -32.27 -46.00 5.04
N ALA A 2 -32.89 -45.18 5.90
CA ALA A 2 -33.40 -43.87 5.53
C ALA A 2 -32.22 -42.89 5.47
N LEU A 3 -31.87 -42.44 4.26
CA LEU A 3 -30.89 -41.38 4.07
C LEU A 3 -31.48 -40.09 4.68
N HIS A 4 -30.94 -39.63 5.80
CA HIS A 4 -31.45 -38.49 6.55
C HIS A 4 -31.30 -37.19 5.71
N PRO A 5 -32.31 -36.30 5.64
CA PRO A 5 -32.22 -35.02 4.91
C PRO A 5 -31.10 -34.09 5.43
N ARG A 6 -30.65 -34.32 6.67
CA ARG A 6 -29.53 -33.63 7.30
C ARG A 6 -28.18 -33.95 6.65
N PHE A 7 -28.05 -35.08 5.97
CA PHE A 7 -26.83 -35.47 5.25
C PHE A 7 -26.67 -34.63 3.98
N PHE A 8 -27.77 -34.42 3.24
CA PHE A 8 -27.77 -33.62 2.00
C PHE A 8 -27.45 -32.14 2.26
N VAL A 9 -28.01 -31.56 3.33
CA VAL A 9 -27.74 -30.15 3.72
C VAL A 9 -26.29 -29.96 4.19
N ARG A 10 -25.73 -30.90 4.96
CA ARG A 10 -24.34 -30.82 5.45
C ARG A 10 -23.31 -30.98 4.32
N VAL A 11 -23.56 -31.87 3.36
CA VAL A 11 -22.69 -32.05 2.19
C VAL A 11 -22.76 -30.82 1.28
N GLY A 12 -23.96 -30.27 1.05
CA GLY A 12 -24.12 -29.03 0.27
C GLY A 12 -23.39 -27.84 0.91
N PHE A 13 -23.49 -27.67 2.23
CA PHE A 13 -22.79 -26.60 2.94
C PHE A 13 -21.25 -26.76 2.91
N ALA A 14 -20.76 -27.99 3.02
CA ALA A 14 -19.32 -28.28 2.94
C ALA A 14 -18.74 -27.97 1.56
N VAL A 15 -19.47 -28.27 0.48
CA VAL A 15 -19.06 -27.97 -0.91
C VAL A 15 -19.02 -26.45 -1.15
N LEU A 16 -20.01 -25.70 -0.64
CA LEU A 16 -20.03 -24.24 -0.75
C LEU A 16 -18.88 -23.56 0.01
N ILE A 17 -18.55 -24.05 1.21
CA ILE A 17 -17.41 -23.52 1.98
C ILE A 17 -16.10 -23.83 1.25
N PHE A 18 -15.94 -25.04 0.69
CA PHE A 18 -14.73 -25.44 -0.03
C PHE A 18 -14.51 -24.64 -1.33
N SER A 19 -15.57 -24.29 -2.05
CA SER A 19 -15.47 -23.44 -3.26
C SER A 19 -15.10 -22.00 -2.92
N LEU A 20 -15.69 -21.44 -1.85
CA LEU A 20 -15.36 -20.09 -1.36
C LEU A 20 -13.90 -19.98 -0.90
N VAL A 21 -13.39 -20.98 -0.18
CA VAL A 21 -12.00 -20.99 0.29
C VAL A 21 -10.99 -21.08 -0.86
N SER A 22 -11.30 -21.85 -1.91
CA SER A 22 -10.41 -22.01 -3.07
C SER A 22 -10.17 -20.70 -3.84
N TRP A 23 -11.14 -19.78 -3.85
CA TRP A 23 -11.01 -18.48 -4.51
C TRP A 23 -10.22 -17.44 -3.70
N ALA A 24 -10.00 -17.67 -2.40
CA ALA A 24 -9.28 -16.72 -1.54
C ALA A 24 -7.75 -16.93 -1.53
N LEU A 25 -7.25 -18.00 -2.16
CA LEU A 25 -5.85 -18.41 -2.12
C LEU A 25 -4.91 -17.88 -3.24
N PRO A 26 -5.36 -17.39 -4.43
CA PRO A 26 -4.44 -16.97 -5.48
C PRO A 26 -3.98 -15.51 -5.25
N GLY A 27 -3.24 -15.26 -4.16
CA GLY A 27 -2.70 -13.94 -3.84
C GLY A 27 -1.17 -13.86 -3.75
N CYS A 28 -0.50 -15.01 -3.55
CA CYS A 28 0.95 -15.05 -3.33
C CYS A 28 1.65 -15.63 -4.57
N VAL A 29 1.89 -14.78 -5.58
CA VAL A 29 2.71 -15.13 -6.74
C VAL A 29 4.10 -14.52 -6.58
N VAL A 30 5.13 -15.36 -6.62
CA VAL A 30 6.53 -14.93 -6.55
C VAL A 30 6.94 -14.45 -7.95
N VAL A 31 6.94 -13.13 -8.14
CA VAL A 31 7.35 -12.49 -9.40
C VAL A 31 8.86 -12.28 -9.43
N GLN A 32 9.47 -12.56 -10.58
CA GLN A 32 10.90 -12.42 -10.79
C GLN A 32 11.32 -10.94 -10.69
N PRO A 33 12.51 -10.61 -10.14
CA PRO A 33 12.86 -9.22 -9.81
C PRO A 33 12.84 -8.26 -11.01
N TYR A 34 13.15 -8.74 -12.21
CA TYR A 34 13.17 -7.95 -13.43
C TYR A 34 11.77 -7.59 -13.96
N ASP A 35 10.74 -8.41 -13.69
CA ASP A 35 9.36 -8.08 -14.06
C ASP A 35 8.80 -6.93 -13.21
N ARG A 36 9.41 -6.66 -12.05
CA ARG A 36 9.02 -5.54 -11.17
C ARG A 36 9.47 -4.19 -11.73
N ALA A 37 10.55 -4.17 -12.50
CA ALA A 37 11.04 -2.94 -13.13
C ALA A 37 10.07 -2.41 -14.19
N ALA A 38 9.31 -3.30 -14.84
CA ALA A 38 8.30 -2.91 -15.83
C ALA A 38 7.10 -2.16 -15.22
N LEU A 39 6.88 -2.29 -13.91
CA LEU A 39 5.80 -1.61 -13.18
C LEU A 39 6.27 -0.33 -12.47
N ALA A 40 7.59 -0.15 -12.33
CA ALA A 40 8.18 0.99 -11.67
C ALA A 40 8.38 2.14 -12.66
N ASP A 41 7.30 2.85 -12.97
CA ASP A 41 7.37 4.05 -13.80
C ASP A 41 8.21 5.14 -13.11
N PRO A 42 9.00 5.94 -13.85
CA PRO A 42 9.81 7.02 -13.28
C PRO A 42 8.97 8.10 -12.59
N ILE A 43 7.67 8.21 -12.90
CA ILE A 43 6.73 9.12 -12.22
C ILE A 43 6.41 8.69 -10.78
N MET A 44 6.64 7.42 -10.43
CA MET A 44 6.41 6.90 -9.08
C MET A 44 7.59 7.18 -8.14
N GLN A 45 8.65 7.85 -8.63
CA GLN A 45 9.77 8.24 -7.79
C GLN A 45 9.31 9.29 -6.77
N PHE A 46 9.56 9.04 -5.48
CA PHE A 46 9.19 9.93 -4.38
C PHE A 46 9.81 11.33 -4.50
N ASP A 47 10.97 11.44 -5.13
CA ASP A 47 11.67 12.69 -5.35
C ASP A 47 12.34 12.67 -6.73
N ALA A 48 11.55 12.77 -7.79
CA ALA A 48 12.06 12.84 -9.15
C ALA A 48 12.89 14.12 -9.40
N PHE A 49 12.63 15.19 -8.64
CA PHE A 49 13.25 16.49 -8.78
C PHE A 49 13.63 17.07 -7.41
N GLY A 50 14.79 16.67 -6.90
CA GLY A 50 15.32 17.09 -5.58
C GLY A 50 15.41 18.60 -5.35
N VAL A 51 15.42 19.40 -6.42
CA VAL A 51 15.40 20.87 -6.34
C VAL A 51 14.01 21.42 -5.99
N ASP A 52 12.95 20.79 -6.53
CA ASP A 52 11.57 21.20 -6.31
C ASP A 52 11.09 20.75 -4.93
N SER A 53 11.43 19.53 -4.51
CA SER A 53 11.13 19.03 -3.16
C SER A 53 11.80 19.89 -2.09
N ALA A 54 13.09 20.22 -2.25
CA ALA A 54 13.79 21.13 -1.36
C ALA A 54 13.19 22.55 -1.33
N TYR A 55 12.68 23.05 -2.47
CA TYR A 55 11.97 24.33 -2.54
C TYR A 55 10.64 24.30 -1.76
N HIS A 56 9.85 23.25 -1.96
CA HIS A 56 8.59 23.05 -1.25
C HIS A 56 8.79 22.87 0.26
N ASP A 57 9.80 22.10 0.66
CA ASP A 57 10.16 21.91 2.07
C ASP A 57 10.56 23.24 2.75
N LYS A 58 11.30 24.11 2.05
CA LYS A 58 11.59 25.47 2.55
C LYS A 58 10.32 26.29 2.74
N MET A 59 9.37 26.21 1.81
CA MET A 59 8.09 26.91 1.90
C MET A 59 7.24 26.40 3.07
N TYR A 60 7.11 25.08 3.22
CA TYR A 60 6.40 24.48 4.35
C TYR A 60 7.07 24.80 5.68
N ALA A 61 8.39 24.68 5.76
CA ALA A 61 9.15 25.01 6.96
C ALA A 61 8.97 26.48 7.37
N THR A 62 8.85 27.40 6.41
CA THR A 62 8.62 28.83 6.68
C THR A 62 7.18 29.10 7.16
N ARG A 63 6.18 28.47 6.53
CA ARG A 63 4.76 28.69 6.86
C ARG A 63 4.34 27.99 8.16
N GLU A 64 4.94 26.85 8.44
CA GLU A 64 4.59 25.98 9.56
C GLU A 64 5.61 26.08 10.70
N ALA A 65 6.51 27.07 10.65
CA ALA A 65 7.62 27.23 11.57
C ALA A 65 7.20 27.26 13.05
N ALA A 66 5.98 27.70 13.35
CA ALA A 66 5.40 27.74 14.69
C ALA A 66 5.16 26.35 15.31
N ARG A 67 5.13 25.26 14.50
CA ARG A 67 4.89 23.88 14.96
C ARG A 67 6.15 23.02 15.04
N GLY A 68 7.34 23.57 14.81
CA GLY A 68 8.57 22.78 14.81
C GLY A 68 8.73 21.99 13.50
N GLY A 69 9.13 22.68 12.43
CA GLY A 69 9.32 22.10 11.08
C GLY A 69 10.25 20.88 11.05
N SER A 70 10.16 20.09 9.98
CA SER A 70 10.94 18.85 9.81
C SER A 70 12.45 19.13 9.74
N GLY A 71 13.12 19.08 10.90
CA GLY A 71 14.55 19.38 11.03
C GLY A 71 14.79 20.69 11.78
N GLY A 72 15.53 20.62 12.89
CA GLY A 72 15.76 21.73 13.80
C GLY A 72 16.38 22.95 13.11
N ALA A 73 15.53 23.94 12.83
CA ALA A 73 15.78 25.39 12.78
C ALA A 73 14.52 26.09 12.22
N SER A 74 13.35 25.76 12.76
CA SER A 74 12.11 26.44 12.38
C SER A 74 11.91 27.66 13.30
N GLY A 75 12.36 28.82 12.85
CA GLY A 75 12.18 30.09 13.58
C GLY A 75 13.10 31.26 13.22
N GLY A 76 13.68 31.32 12.01
CA GLY A 76 14.56 32.40 11.56
C GLY A 76 14.35 32.77 10.09
N CYS A 77 15.09 33.77 9.57
CA CYS A 77 14.96 34.42 8.23
C CYS A 77 15.01 33.51 6.97
N ALA A 78 14.80 32.19 7.08
CA ALA A 78 14.69 31.23 5.98
C ALA A 78 15.90 31.14 5.03
N CYS A 79 17.00 31.86 5.31
CA CYS A 79 18.22 31.85 4.51
C CYS A 79 19.04 30.57 4.75
N LYS A 80 18.61 29.46 4.15
CA LYS A 80 19.53 28.44 3.62
C LYS A 80 19.74 28.68 2.14
#